data_AF-A0A4Q3G4I0-F1
#
_entry.id   AF-A0A4Q3G4I0-F1
#
_cell.length_a   1.000
_cell.length_b   1.000
_cell.length_c   1.000
_cell.angle_alpha   90.00
_cell.angle_beta   90.00
_cell.angle_gamma   90.00
#
_symmetry.space_group_name_H-M   'P 1'
#
loop_
_entity.id
_entity.type
_entity.pdbx_description
1 polymer ?
#
loop_
_entity_poly.entity_id
_entity_poly.type
_entity_poly.pdbx_seq_one_letter_code
_entity_poly.pdbx_strand_id
1 'polypeptide(L)'
;RKATVAYLREREQATSVYREVLRSVWLDGDARERVSALAYVTDRGHPQYAGRLSIDEQVRYIRQGHGIGGPNRDYVISTVEAIETHGYRDRSLHQLASLLRNDTPPHR
;
A
#
# COMPACT_ATOMS: atom_id res chain seq x y z
N ARG A 1 3.90 15.30 18.70
CA ARG A 1 4.61 15.42 17.40
C ARG A 1 5.96 14.69 17.38
N LYS A 2 6.98 15.08 18.18
CA LYS A 2 8.32 14.44 18.12
C LYS A 2 8.30 12.93 18.39
N ALA A 3 7.60 12.48 19.43
CA ALA A 3 7.47 11.06 19.77
C ALA A 3 6.80 10.23 18.65
N THR A 4 5.71 10.75 18.07
CA THR A 4 5.03 10.11 16.93
C THR A 4 5.94 9.94 15.72
N VAL A 5 6.73 10.98 15.40
CA VAL A 5 7.69 10.92 14.28
C VAL A 5 8.82 9.93 14.56
N ALA A 6 9.33 9.89 15.80
CA ALA A 6 10.35 8.91 16.19
C ALA A 6 9.84 7.46 16.01
N TYR A 7 8.64 7.18 16.52
CA TYR A 7 7.99 5.88 16.34
C TYR A 7 7.81 5.50 14.87
N LEU A 8 7.35 6.43 14.02
CA LEU A 8 7.19 6.16 12.58
C LEU A 8 8.52 5.91 11.88
N ARG A 9 9.60 6.60 12.27
CA ARG A 9 10.94 6.34 11.72
C ARG A 9 11.44 4.95 12.09
N GLU A 10 11.29 4.54 13.35
CA GLU A 10 11.67 3.21 13.80
C GLU A 10 10.93 2.10 13.02
N ARG A 11 9.65 2.32 12.72
CA ARG A 11 8.83 1.36 11.97
C ARG A 11 9.15 1.34 10.47
N GLU A 12 9.19 2.50 9.83
CA GLU A 12 9.22 2.61 8.36
C GLU A 12 10.64 2.63 7.77
N GLN A 13 11.65 3.04 8.53
CA GLN A 13 13.03 3.12 8.06
C GLN A 13 13.89 1.91 8.45
N ALA A 14 13.32 0.90 9.12
CA ALA A 14 14.04 -0.28 9.59
C ALA A 14 14.85 -0.99 8.49
N THR A 15 14.31 -1.06 7.26
CA THR A 15 14.98 -1.63 6.09
C THR A 15 15.41 -0.59 5.06
N SER A 16 15.21 0.71 5.34
CA SER A 16 15.43 1.81 4.38
C SER A 16 14.69 1.68 3.03
N VAL A 17 13.68 0.81 2.95
CA VAL A 17 12.85 0.66 1.74
C VAL A 17 11.95 1.88 1.49
N TYR A 18 11.72 2.70 2.51
CA TYR A 18 10.97 3.96 2.42
C TYR A 18 11.86 5.17 2.72
N ARG A 19 11.68 6.24 1.94
CA ARG A 19 12.28 7.56 2.17
C ARG A 19 11.27 8.48 2.85
N GLU A 20 11.72 9.15 3.90
CA GLU A 20 10.95 10.21 4.55
C GLU A 20 10.99 11.49 3.71
N VAL A 21 9.82 12.03 3.37
CA VAL A 21 9.69 13.21 2.53
C VAL A 21 8.55 14.12 3.02
N LEU A 22 8.70 15.43 2.80
CA LEU A 22 7.58 16.36 2.91
C LEU A 22 6.87 16.47 1.55
N ARG A 23 5.53 16.40 1.56
CA ARG A 23 4.68 16.53 0.38
C ARG A 23 3.60 17.56 0.63
N SER A 24 3.35 18.38 -0.38
CA SER A 24 2.25 19.32 -0.36
C SER A 24 0.98 18.58 -0.79
N VAL A 25 0.01 18.44 0.10
CA VAL A 25 -1.23 17.67 -0.09
C VAL A 25 -2.46 18.56 0.05
N TRP A 26 -3.55 18.15 -0.57
CA TRP A 26 -4.87 18.74 -0.37
C TRP A 26 -5.62 17.96 0.70
N LEU A 27 -6.36 18.67 1.54
CA LEU A 27 -7.29 18.06 2.48
C LEU A 27 -8.69 18.08 1.87
N ASP A 28 -9.41 16.99 2.02
CA ASP A 28 -10.80 16.92 1.58
C ASP A 28 -11.65 17.96 2.35
N GLY A 29 -12.58 18.61 1.64
CA GLY A 29 -13.41 19.69 2.18
C GLY A 29 -12.76 21.08 2.25
N ASP A 30 -11.43 21.22 2.09
CA ASP A 30 -10.76 22.52 1.99
C ASP A 30 -9.64 22.51 0.93
N ALA A 31 -10.05 22.59 -0.34
CA ALA A 31 -9.13 22.62 -1.47
C ALA A 31 -8.33 23.94 -1.60
N ARG A 32 -8.64 24.96 -0.80
CA ARG A 32 -8.06 26.31 -0.94
C ARG A 32 -6.67 26.42 -0.31
N GLU A 33 -6.33 25.53 0.63
CA GLU A 33 -5.01 25.52 1.25
C GLU A 33 -4.35 24.14 1.11
N ARG A 34 -3.11 24.14 0.60
CA ARG A 34 -2.28 22.95 0.58
C ARG A 34 -1.46 22.89 1.86
N VAL A 35 -1.46 21.74 2.52
CA VAL A 35 -0.67 21.54 3.74
C VAL A 35 0.59 20.73 3.46
N SER A 36 1.63 20.94 4.27
CA SER A 36 2.86 20.14 4.23
C SER A 36 2.70 18.90 5.11
N ALA A 37 2.69 17.72 4.50
CA ALA A 37 2.54 16.44 5.16
C ALA A 37 3.85 15.62 5.11
N LEU A 38 4.20 14.99 6.23
CA LEU A 38 5.25 14.00 6.29
C LEU A 38 4.73 12.68 5.68
N ALA A 39 5.45 12.13 4.71
CA ALA A 39 5.12 10.87 4.07
C ALA A 39 6.36 9.96 3.97
N TYR A 40 6.11 8.66 4.00
CA TYR A 40 7.11 7.62 3.73
C TYR A 40 6.81 7.03 2.35
N VAL A 41 7.73 7.21 1.40
CA VAL A 41 7.53 6.82 -0.01
C VAL A 41 8.59 5.80 -0.40
N THR A 42 8.18 4.75 -1.12
CA THR A 42 9.08 3.68 -1.55
C THR A 42 10.29 4.22 -2.30
N ASP A 43 11.47 3.77 -1.90
CA ASP A 43 12.72 4.00 -2.61
C ASP A 43 12.77 3.12 -3.86
N ARG A 44 12.69 3.74 -5.05
CA ARG A 44 12.74 3.02 -6.33
C ARG A 44 14.12 2.47 -6.72
N GLY A 45 15.18 2.89 -6.04
CA GLY A 45 16.54 2.35 -6.20
C GLY A 45 16.85 1.20 -5.23
N HIS A 46 15.93 0.87 -4.32
CA HIS A 46 16.14 -0.18 -3.33
C HIS A 46 16.03 -1.57 -3.96
N PRO A 47 16.87 -2.56 -3.59
CA PRO A 47 16.83 -3.91 -4.16
C PRO A 47 15.49 -4.65 -4.01
N GLN A 48 14.68 -4.28 -3.03
CA GLN A 48 13.35 -4.85 -2.79
C GLN A 48 12.24 -4.17 -3.61
N TYR A 49 12.53 -3.12 -4.36
CA TYR A 49 11.56 -2.49 -5.23
C TYR A 49 11.39 -3.31 -6.51
N ALA A 50 10.25 -3.99 -6.64
CA ALA A 50 9.96 -4.86 -7.78
C ALA A 50 9.68 -4.11 -9.10
N GLY A 51 9.67 -2.77 -9.10
CA GLY A 51 9.39 -1.99 -10.31
C GLY A 51 7.93 -2.05 -10.73
N ARG A 52 7.70 -1.90 -12.05
CA ARG A 52 6.36 -2.06 -12.64
C ARG A 52 6.17 -3.54 -12.98
N LEU A 53 5.16 -4.14 -12.38
CA LEU A 53 4.75 -5.51 -12.65
C LEU A 53 3.44 -5.51 -13.45
N SER A 54 3.28 -6.46 -14.36
CA SER A 54 1.97 -6.72 -14.99
C SER A 54 0.95 -7.18 -13.94
N ILE A 55 -0.34 -7.11 -14.27
CA ILE A 55 -1.40 -7.54 -13.36
C ILE A 55 -1.24 -9.02 -12.96
N ASP A 56 -0.85 -9.88 -13.91
CA ASP A 56 -0.67 -11.31 -13.70
C ASP A 56 0.52 -11.60 -12.77
N GLU A 57 1.61 -10.86 -12.93
CA GLU A 57 2.77 -10.95 -12.04
C GLU A 57 2.41 -10.49 -10.63
N GLN A 58 1.67 -9.39 -10.49
CA GLN A 58 1.21 -8.91 -9.19
C GLN A 58 0.34 -9.96 -8.50
N VAL A 59 -0.66 -10.52 -9.20
CA VAL A 59 -1.51 -11.59 -8.66
C VAL A 59 -0.66 -12.80 -8.23
N ARG A 60 0.28 -13.24 -9.07
CA ARG A 60 1.19 -14.36 -8.74
C ARG A 60 1.99 -14.09 -7.46
N TYR A 61 2.61 -12.92 -7.33
CA TYR A 61 3.39 -12.55 -6.15
C TYR A 61 2.51 -12.37 -4.90
N ILE A 62 1.33 -11.80 -5.04
CA ILE A 62 0.39 -11.61 -3.92
C ILE A 62 -0.10 -12.97 -3.40
N ARG A 63 -0.43 -13.92 -4.28
CA ARG A 63 -0.92 -15.25 -3.89
C ARG A 63 0.08 -16.03 -3.03
N GLN A 64 1.37 -15.95 -3.35
CA GLN A 64 2.41 -16.65 -2.59
C GLN A 64 2.93 -15.87 -1.38
N GLY A 65 2.60 -14.59 -1.28
CA GLY A 65 3.12 -13.71 -0.23
C GLY A 65 2.49 -14.01 1.13
N HIS A 66 3.33 -14.23 2.13
CA HIS A 66 2.91 -14.40 3.52
C HIS A 66 3.91 -13.67 4.43
N GLY A 67 3.40 -12.74 5.24
CA GLY A 67 4.22 -11.95 6.17
C GLY A 67 3.77 -12.12 7.61
N ILE A 68 4.34 -11.31 8.51
CA ILE A 68 3.96 -11.29 9.94
C ILE A 68 2.46 -10.99 10.12
N GLY A 69 1.88 -10.19 9.22
CA GLY A 69 0.45 -9.87 9.22
C GLY A 69 -0.45 -10.91 8.54
N GLY A 70 0.07 -12.07 8.12
CA GLY A 70 -0.67 -13.12 7.42
C GLY A 70 -0.54 -13.08 5.89
N PRO A 71 -1.48 -13.70 5.16
CA PRO A 71 -1.46 -13.77 3.69
C PRO A 71 -1.59 -12.39 3.04
N ASN A 72 -0.74 -12.10 2.05
CA ASN A 72 -0.78 -10.82 1.33
C ASN A 72 -2.10 -10.63 0.54
N ARG A 73 -2.74 -11.74 0.13
CA ARG A 73 -4.08 -11.73 -0.46
C ARG A 73 -5.09 -11.03 0.44
N ASP A 74 -5.11 -11.39 1.72
CA ASP A 74 -6.10 -10.86 2.68
C ASP A 74 -5.80 -9.39 2.98
N TYR A 75 -4.52 -9.00 3.00
CA TYR A 75 -4.11 -7.61 3.09
C TYR A 75 -4.62 -6.76 1.91
N VAL A 76 -4.47 -7.23 0.67
CA VAL A 76 -4.95 -6.49 -0.52
C VAL A 76 -6.46 -6.36 -0.52
N ILE A 77 -7.18 -7.43 -0.18
CA ILE A 77 -8.64 -7.46 -0.12
C ILE A 77 -9.17 -6.48 0.94
N SER A 78 -8.64 -6.56 2.17
CA SER A 78 -9.03 -5.65 3.26
C SER A 78 -8.66 -4.20 2.99
N THR A 79 -7.55 -3.95 2.29
CA THR A 79 -7.16 -2.60 1.86
C THR A 79 -8.20 -2.00 0.92
N VAL A 80 -8.70 -2.77 -0.05
CA VAL A 80 -9.77 -2.31 -0.96
C VAL A 80 -11.05 -2.00 -0.19
N GLU A 81 -11.48 -2.88 0.72
CA GLU A 81 -12.66 -2.66 1.55
C GLU A 81 -12.54 -1.40 2.42
N ALA A 82 -11.36 -1.14 2.97
CA ALA A 82 -11.07 0.03 3.77
C ALA A 82 -11.16 1.34 2.95
N ILE A 83 -10.57 1.38 1.76
CA ILE A 83 -10.65 2.59 0.92
C ILE A 83 -12.08 2.82 0.39
N GLU A 84 -12.83 1.76 0.10
CA GLU A 84 -14.25 1.87 -0.30
C GLU A 84 -15.12 2.42 0.84
N THR A 85 -14.87 1.99 2.08
CA THR A 85 -15.57 2.51 3.27
C THR A 85 -15.36 4.02 3.44
N HIS A 86 -14.23 4.54 2.99
CA HIS A 86 -13.92 5.97 2.97
C HIS A 86 -14.36 6.69 1.69
N GLY A 87 -15.09 6.02 0.80
CA GLY A 87 -15.62 6.59 -0.45
C GLY A 87 -14.59 6.68 -1.59
N TYR A 88 -13.42 6.05 -1.46
CA TYR A 88 -12.37 6.09 -2.48
C TYR A 88 -12.44 4.87 -3.41
N ARG A 89 -12.07 5.10 -4.67
CA ARG A 89 -11.88 4.04 -5.67
C ARG A 89 -10.55 4.15 -6.38
N ASP A 90 -9.84 3.02 -6.44
CA ASP A 90 -8.64 2.83 -7.24
C ASP A 90 -8.86 1.70 -8.24
N ARG A 91 -8.90 2.02 -9.53
CA ARG A 91 -9.23 1.06 -10.59
C ARG A 91 -8.29 -0.15 -10.58
N SER A 92 -6.98 0.08 -10.41
CA SER A 92 -5.99 -1.00 -10.44
C SER A 92 -6.08 -1.90 -9.22
N LEU A 93 -6.24 -1.32 -8.03
CA LEU A 93 -6.31 -2.08 -6.79
C LEU A 93 -7.62 -2.87 -6.69
N HIS A 94 -8.74 -2.31 -7.17
CA HIS A 94 -10.02 -3.02 -7.26
C HIS A 94 -9.96 -4.18 -8.27
N GLN A 95 -9.28 -3.98 -9.40
CA GLN A 95 -9.05 -5.07 -10.36
C GLN A 95 -8.24 -6.21 -9.73
N LEU A 96 -7.16 -5.91 -9.00
CA LEU A 96 -6.38 -6.90 -8.26
C LEU A 96 -7.23 -7.65 -7.24
N ALA A 97 -7.98 -6.95 -6.40
CA ALA A 97 -8.83 -7.58 -5.39
C ALA A 97 -9.92 -8.47 -6.04
N SER A 98 -10.52 -8.04 -7.15
CA SER A 98 -11.49 -8.86 -7.88
C SER A 98 -10.87 -10.18 -8.37
N LEU A 99 -9.68 -10.13 -8.98
CA LEU A 99 -8.97 -11.34 -9.42
C LEU A 99 -8.65 -12.27 -8.23
N LEU A 100 -8.21 -11.72 -7.10
CA LEU A 100 -7.86 -12.48 -5.90
C LEU A 100 -9.08 -13.10 -5.19
N ARG A 101 -10.28 -12.51 -5.34
CA ARG A 101 -11.54 -13.07 -4.80
C ARG A 101 -12.09 -14.19 -5.68
N ASN A 102 -12.00 -14.04 -7.00
CA ASN A 102 -12.53 -15.00 -7.96
C ASN A 102 -11.71 -16.30 -8.07
N ASP A 103 -10.54 -16.33 -7.43
CA ASP A 103 -9.78 -17.56 -7.23
C ASP A 103 -10.46 -18.48 -6.22
N THR A 104 -11.30 -19.37 -6.73
CA THR A 104 -11.59 -20.64 -6.05
C THR A 104 -10.29 -21.47 -6.09
N PRO A 105 -9.78 -22.00 -4.96
CA PRO A 105 -8.66 -22.92 -5.03
C PRO A 105 -9.08 -24.10 -5.92
N PRO A 106 -8.25 -24.58 -6.86
CA PRO A 106 -8.56 -25.85 -7.51
C PRO A 106 -8.69 -26.89 -6.39
N HIS A 107 -9.82 -27.58 -6.37
CA HIS A 107 -10.13 -28.61 -5.39
C HIS A 107 -8.91 -29.51 -5.19
N ARG A 108 -8.50 -29.67 -3.92
CA ARG A 108 -7.53 -30.68 -3.49
C ARG A 108 -8.09 -32.08 -3.72
#